data_AF-A0A817URZ6-F1
#
_entry.id   AF-A0A817URZ6-F1
#
_cell.length_a   1.000
_cell.length_b   1.000
_cell.length_c   1.000
_cell.angle_alpha   90.00
_cell.angle_beta   90.00
_cell.angle_gamma   90.00
#
_symmetry.space_group_name_H-M   'P 1'
#
loop_
_entity.id
_entity.type
_entity.pdbx_description
1 polymer ?
#
loop_
_entity_poly.entity_id
_entity_poly.type
_entity_poly.pdbx_seq_one_letter_code
_entity_poly.pdbx_strand_id
1 'polypeptide(L)'
;MSSELSMTEKVLPASSFTSTSIRPSYYIREPNFGKYDNIEDITVVWLDSHSNVSLDCFDMKIRLRYLINHLLTFHSISTCLEYMNSDIEYEKVFFIVSGSDSEIILPEIHLSPKIHFNYIFCNDKEKYENLSQTYSKIRGIFNDKDSLLKKLISDITSCLSNLLPISIL
;
A
#
# COMPACT_ATOMS: atom_id res chain seq x y z
N MET A 1 45.76 -36.45 -35.10
CA MET A 1 46.12 -35.21 -34.38
C MET A 1 44.89 -34.80 -33.59
N SER A 2 44.76 -35.33 -32.37
CA SER A 2 45.14 -34.67 -31.09
C SER A 2 44.05 -33.66 -30.69
N SER A 3 43.43 -33.65 -29.50
CA SER A 3 43.62 -34.38 -28.24
C SER A 3 42.44 -34.04 -27.30
N GLU A 4 42.19 -34.91 -26.32
CA GLU A 4 41.18 -34.85 -25.24
C GLU A 4 41.33 -33.67 -24.27
N LEU A 5 40.24 -33.31 -23.56
CA LEU A 5 40.20 -33.29 -22.07
C LEU A 5 38.76 -33.07 -21.54
N SER A 6 38.38 -33.91 -20.57
CA SER A 6 37.08 -33.96 -19.87
C SER A 6 37.04 -33.01 -18.67
N MET A 7 35.87 -32.54 -18.25
CA MET A 7 35.54 -32.52 -16.82
C MET A 7 34.04 -32.51 -16.54
N THR A 8 33.63 -33.45 -15.70
CA THR A 8 32.31 -33.71 -15.15
C THR A 8 31.86 -32.66 -14.14
N GLU A 9 30.60 -32.25 -14.17
CA GLU A 9 29.90 -31.77 -12.97
C GLU A 9 28.67 -32.63 -12.66
N LYS A 10 28.56 -32.92 -11.37
CA LYS A 10 27.79 -34.00 -10.75
C LYS A 10 26.45 -33.41 -10.31
N VAL A 11 25.36 -33.77 -10.97
CA VAL A 11 24.01 -33.37 -10.53
C VAL A 11 23.68 -34.16 -9.25
N LEU A 12 23.61 -33.45 -8.12
CA LEU A 12 23.13 -33.99 -6.85
C LEU A 12 21.60 -34.23 -6.92
N PRO A 13 21.08 -35.35 -6.39
CA PRO A 13 19.66 -35.65 -6.45
C PRO A 13 18.82 -34.81 -5.48
N ALA A 14 17.59 -34.55 -5.88
CA ALA A 14 16.56 -33.95 -5.06
C ALA A 14 16.19 -34.86 -3.88
N SER A 15 16.50 -34.43 -2.66
CA SER A 15 15.68 -34.76 -1.49
C SER A 15 15.88 -33.77 -0.34
N SER A 16 14.75 -33.37 0.23
CA SER A 16 14.54 -32.80 1.56
C SER A 16 15.15 -31.42 1.86
N PHE A 17 14.43 -30.36 1.52
CA PHE A 17 14.38 -29.16 2.36
C PHE A 17 12.93 -28.72 2.57
N THR A 18 12.56 -28.75 3.84
CA THR A 18 11.29 -28.39 4.45
C THR A 18 10.96 -26.92 4.26
N SER A 19 9.66 -26.62 4.19
CA SER A 19 9.00 -25.31 4.35
C SER A 19 9.90 -24.24 4.99
N THR A 20 10.25 -23.20 4.24
CA THR A 20 10.61 -21.91 4.84
C THR A 20 10.21 -20.76 3.90
N SER A 21 9.34 -19.91 4.44
CA SER A 21 8.94 -18.61 3.94
C SER A 21 10.13 -17.79 3.44
N ILE A 22 10.15 -17.47 2.15
CA ILE A 22 11.06 -16.47 1.60
C ILE A 22 10.34 -15.12 1.69
N ARG A 23 10.62 -14.35 2.75
CA ARG A 23 10.38 -12.90 2.77
C ARG A 23 11.60 -12.21 2.17
N PRO A 24 11.47 -11.30 1.19
CA PRO A 24 12.60 -10.53 0.68
C PRO A 24 13.12 -9.58 1.77
N SER A 25 14.37 -9.79 2.16
CA SER A 25 15.15 -8.90 3.01
C SER A 25 15.62 -7.66 2.23
N TYR A 26 16.05 -6.63 2.97
CA TYR A 26 16.61 -5.33 2.55
C TYR A 26 15.67 -4.11 2.59
N TYR A 27 15.04 -3.88 3.75
CA TYR A 27 14.97 -2.52 4.32
C TYR A 27 15.79 -2.51 5.62
N ILE A 28 16.81 -1.66 5.68
CA ILE A 28 17.67 -1.48 6.86
C ILE A 28 16.91 -0.60 7.86
N ARG A 29 16.70 -1.09 9.08
CA ARG A 29 16.13 -0.34 10.21
C ARG A 29 17.27 -0.05 11.18
N GLU A 30 17.64 1.22 11.37
CA GLU A 30 18.38 1.65 12.55
C GLU A 30 17.36 1.80 13.70
N PRO A 31 17.52 1.12 14.85
CA PRO A 31 16.54 1.14 15.91
C PRO A 31 16.86 2.25 16.91
N ASN A 32 15.93 3.19 17.08
CA ASN A 32 15.70 3.77 18.39
C ASN A 32 14.31 4.38 18.41
N PHE A 33 13.37 3.70 19.08
CA PHE A 33 12.51 4.29 20.09
C PHE A 33 11.92 3.14 20.92
N GLY A 34 11.88 3.36 22.24
CA GLY A 34 11.64 2.34 23.25
C GLY A 34 10.32 1.60 23.11
N LYS A 35 10.33 0.40 23.70
CA LYS A 35 9.21 -0.44 24.12
C LYS A 35 7.85 0.30 24.20
N TYR A 36 7.02 0.14 23.17
CA TYR A 36 5.56 0.29 23.25
C TYR A 36 4.93 -0.83 22.44
N ASP A 37 4.22 -1.74 23.11
CA ASP A 37 3.70 -3.00 22.54
C ASP A 37 2.46 -2.83 21.63
N ASN A 38 2.27 -1.70 20.94
CA ASN A 38 1.19 -1.51 19.95
C ASN A 38 1.60 -0.50 18.86
N ILE A 39 2.64 -0.81 18.07
CA ILE A 39 2.99 0.00 16.90
C ILE A 39 2.23 -0.60 15.71
N GLU A 40 1.02 -0.13 15.46
CA GLU A 40 0.36 -0.37 14.18
C GLU A 40 1.17 0.33 13.07
N ASP A 41 1.49 -0.40 12.00
CA ASP A 41 2.18 0.19 10.85
C ASP A 41 1.16 0.90 9.95
N ILE A 42 1.43 2.17 9.61
CA ILE A 42 0.64 2.92 8.64
C ILE A 42 1.26 2.75 7.26
N THR A 43 0.46 2.25 6.32
CA THR A 43 0.83 2.16 4.91
C THR A 43 -0.15 2.95 4.07
N VAL A 44 0.38 3.79 3.19
CA VAL A 44 -0.41 4.38 2.11
C VAL A 44 -0.32 3.47 0.90
N VAL A 45 -1.47 3.07 0.38
CA VAL A 45 -1.55 2.27 -0.84
C VAL A 45 -2.18 3.14 -1.92
N TRP A 46 -1.58 3.17 -3.10
CA TRP A 46 -2.16 3.84 -4.26
C TRP A 46 -2.34 2.86 -5.42
N LEU A 47 -3.60 2.64 -5.81
CA LEU A 47 -3.96 1.89 -7.01
C LEU A 47 -4.33 2.86 -8.15
N ASP A 48 -3.64 2.71 -9.27
CA ASP A 48 -3.97 3.36 -10.53
C ASP A 48 -3.62 2.41 -11.69
N SER A 49 -4.61 1.64 -12.14
CA SER A 49 -4.45 0.67 -13.23
C SER A 49 -4.34 1.32 -14.60
N HIS A 50 -4.80 2.57 -14.69
CA HIS A 50 -4.83 3.38 -15.91
C HIS A 50 -3.82 4.51 -15.86
N SER A 51 -2.77 4.39 -15.04
CA SER A 51 -1.71 5.39 -14.98
C SER A 51 -1.01 5.43 -16.34
N ASN A 52 -1.55 6.23 -17.25
CA ASN A 52 -0.75 6.79 -18.34
C ASN A 52 0.45 7.44 -17.66
N VAL A 53 1.63 7.33 -18.26
CA VAL A 53 2.86 7.99 -17.79
C VAL A 53 2.72 9.51 -18.00
N SER A 54 1.70 10.11 -17.39
CA SER A 54 1.47 11.53 -17.37
C SER A 54 2.41 12.12 -16.33
N LEU A 55 2.91 13.31 -16.64
CA LEU A 55 3.71 14.10 -15.70
C LEU A 55 2.98 14.28 -14.37
N ASP A 56 1.65 14.32 -14.40
CA ASP A 56 0.84 14.49 -13.20
C ASP A 56 0.86 13.30 -12.26
N CYS A 57 0.79 12.07 -12.79
CA CYS A 57 0.92 10.85 -11.99
C CYS A 57 2.32 10.79 -11.37
N PHE A 58 3.36 11.15 -12.13
CA PHE A 58 4.74 11.17 -11.65
C PHE A 58 4.97 12.18 -10.52
N ASP A 59 4.50 13.43 -10.68
CA ASP A 59 4.57 14.46 -9.63
C ASP A 59 3.83 14.02 -8.35
N MET A 60 2.65 13.42 -8.48
CA MET A 60 1.92 12.90 -7.32
C MET A 60 2.69 11.79 -6.59
N LYS A 61 3.30 10.86 -7.33
CA LYS A 61 4.16 9.80 -6.75
C LYS A 61 5.33 10.39 -5.97
N ILE A 62 5.99 11.41 -6.52
CA ILE A 62 7.11 12.09 -5.84
C ILE A 62 6.64 12.73 -4.53
N ARG A 63 5.54 13.50 -4.58
CA ARG A 63 5.00 14.18 -3.39
C ARG A 63 4.61 13.18 -2.30
N LEU A 64 3.92 12.10 -2.67
CA LEU A 64 3.56 11.05 -1.72
C LEU A 64 4.80 10.41 -1.10
N ARG A 65 5.82 10.05 -1.90
CA ARG A 65 7.07 9.48 -1.38
C ARG A 65 7.85 10.41 -0.46
N TYR A 66 7.77 11.71 -0.69
CA TYR A 66 8.43 12.70 0.17
C TYR A 66 7.72 12.82 1.53
N LEU A 67 6.40 12.69 1.55
CA LEU A 67 5.58 12.92 2.74
C LEU A 67 5.29 11.65 3.55
N ILE A 68 5.39 10.48 2.92
CA ILE A 68 4.92 9.21 3.48
C ILE A 68 6.07 8.20 3.51
N ASN A 69 6.33 7.65 4.69
CA ASN A 69 7.40 6.69 4.92
C ASN A 69 7.17 5.33 4.22
N HIS A 70 5.91 4.87 4.18
CA HIS A 70 5.53 3.58 3.61
C HIS A 70 4.45 3.78 2.54
N LEU A 71 4.88 3.86 1.28
CA LEU A 71 4.01 3.98 0.09
C LEU A 71 4.14 2.73 -0.79
N LEU A 72 3.02 2.05 -1.01
CA LEU A 72 2.90 0.99 -2.00
C LEU A 72 2.07 1.47 -3.19
N THR A 73 2.54 1.20 -4.40
CA THR A 73 1.82 1.56 -5.64
C THR A 73 1.49 0.32 -6.43
N PHE A 74 0.23 0.19 -6.85
CA PHE A 74 -0.26 -0.90 -7.67
C PHE A 74 -0.78 -0.38 -9.00
N HIS A 75 -0.51 -1.15 -10.05
CA HIS A 75 -0.97 -0.90 -11.42
C HIS A 75 -1.93 -1.99 -11.92
N SER A 76 -2.32 -2.90 -11.03
CA SER A 76 -3.30 -3.94 -11.30
C SER A 76 -4.18 -4.14 -10.07
N ILE A 77 -5.50 -4.20 -10.31
CA ILE A 77 -6.50 -4.52 -9.29
C ILE A 77 -6.20 -5.88 -8.65
N SER A 78 -5.82 -6.90 -9.43
CA SER A 78 -5.59 -8.25 -8.91
C SER A 78 -4.46 -8.28 -7.88
N THR A 79 -3.31 -7.69 -8.21
CA THR A 79 -2.16 -7.63 -7.31
C THR A 79 -2.44 -6.77 -6.07
N CYS A 80 -3.28 -5.74 -6.21
CA CYS A 80 -3.71 -4.92 -5.08
C CYS A 80 -4.60 -5.74 -4.14
N LEU A 81 -5.55 -6.51 -4.68
CA LEU A 81 -6.43 -7.38 -3.89
C LEU A 81 -5.66 -8.48 -3.17
N GLU A 82 -4.70 -9.12 -3.83
CA GLU A 82 -3.82 -10.12 -3.18
C GLU A 82 -3.13 -9.54 -1.94
N TYR A 83 -2.62 -8.31 -2.02
CA TYR A 83 -2.04 -7.62 -0.88
C TYR A 83 -3.08 -7.31 0.21
N MET A 84 -4.25 -6.76 -0.17
CA MET A 84 -5.32 -6.44 0.80
C MET A 84 -5.81 -7.67 1.56
N ASN A 85 -5.80 -8.84 0.91
CA ASN A 85 -6.26 -10.12 1.46
C ASN A 85 -5.16 -10.91 2.19
N SER A 86 -3.92 -10.42 2.25
CA SER A 86 -2.83 -11.10 2.98
C SER A 86 -3.06 -11.14 4.50
N ASP A 87 -2.36 -11.99 5.23
CA ASP A 87 -2.54 -12.16 6.70
C ASP A 87 -1.79 -11.10 7.56
N ILE A 88 -1.58 -9.88 7.05
CA ILE A 88 -0.93 -8.79 7.81
C ILE A 88 -1.96 -8.12 8.73
N GLU A 89 -2.02 -8.56 9.98
CA GLU A 89 -3.11 -8.22 10.93
C GLU A 89 -3.02 -6.81 11.54
N TYR A 90 -1.83 -6.20 11.62
CA TYR A 90 -1.60 -4.96 12.40
C TYR A 90 -1.30 -3.73 11.52
N GLU A 91 -1.68 -3.77 10.26
CA GLU A 91 -1.41 -2.70 9.29
C GLU A 91 -2.67 -1.86 9.03
N LYS A 92 -2.54 -0.54 9.20
CA LYS A 92 -3.57 0.43 8.85
C LYS A 92 -3.29 1.00 7.47
N VAL A 93 -4.16 0.66 6.53
CA VAL A 93 -4.06 1.09 5.14
C VAL A 93 -4.89 2.34 4.90
N PHE A 94 -4.22 3.37 4.38
CA PHE A 94 -4.85 4.55 3.80
C PHE A 94 -4.80 4.40 2.28
N PHE A 95 -5.96 4.12 1.68
CA PHE A 95 -6.04 3.67 0.30
C PHE A 95 -6.45 4.80 -0.64
N ILE A 96 -5.62 5.09 -1.64
CA ILE A 96 -5.89 6.01 -2.72
C ILE A 96 -6.21 5.19 -3.97
N VAL A 97 -7.31 5.49 -4.65
CA VAL A 97 -7.73 4.76 -5.85
C VAL A 97 -8.21 5.71 -6.93
N SER A 98 -7.96 5.36 -8.20
CA SER A 98 -8.54 6.09 -9.32
C SER A 98 -10.08 5.97 -9.33
N GLY A 99 -10.78 6.94 -9.91
CA GLY A 99 -12.24 6.88 -10.04
C GLY A 99 -12.71 5.60 -10.73
N SER A 100 -12.11 5.25 -11.88
CA SER A 100 -12.46 4.05 -12.65
C SER A 100 -12.20 2.74 -11.89
N ASP A 101 -11.10 2.64 -11.14
CA ASP A 101 -10.80 1.43 -10.38
C ASP A 101 -11.69 1.31 -9.12
N SER A 102 -12.20 2.43 -8.61
CA SER A 102 -12.97 2.47 -7.36
C SER A 102 -14.28 1.67 -7.42
N GLU A 103 -14.97 1.69 -8.56
CA GLU A 103 -16.22 0.94 -8.76
C GLU A 103 -16.00 -0.58 -8.68
N ILE A 104 -14.79 -1.04 -9.03
CA ILE A 104 -14.44 -2.46 -9.07
C ILE A 104 -13.88 -2.90 -7.72
N ILE A 105 -12.94 -2.14 -7.15
CA ILE A 105 -12.20 -2.62 -5.98
C ILE A 105 -12.90 -2.36 -4.64
N LEU A 106 -13.68 -1.29 -4.51
CA LEU A 106 -14.35 -0.96 -3.24
C LEU A 106 -15.36 -2.03 -2.78
N PRO A 107 -16.21 -2.62 -3.66
CA PRO A 107 -17.05 -3.76 -3.28
C PRO A 107 -16.27 -4.90 -2.62
N GLU A 108 -15.03 -5.15 -3.04
CA GLU A 108 -14.22 -6.26 -2.55
C GLU A 108 -13.54 -5.95 -1.20
N ILE A 109 -13.14 -4.68 -0.96
CA ILE A 109 -12.29 -4.33 0.20
C ILE A 109 -13.00 -3.54 1.29
N HIS A 110 -14.23 -3.06 1.08
CA HIS A 110 -14.88 -2.11 2.00
C HIS A 110 -15.06 -2.65 3.43
N LEU A 111 -15.21 -3.97 3.60
CA LEU A 111 -15.31 -4.63 4.91
C LEU A 111 -13.95 -4.99 5.51
N SER A 112 -12.85 -4.88 4.76
CA SER A 112 -11.54 -5.27 5.24
C SER A 112 -11.13 -4.43 6.47
N PRO A 113 -10.75 -5.06 7.59
CA PRO A 113 -10.34 -4.34 8.81
C PRO A 113 -9.04 -3.57 8.61
N LYS A 114 -8.18 -4.00 7.67
CA LYS A 114 -6.93 -3.30 7.32
C LYS A 114 -7.17 -1.92 6.73
N ILE A 115 -8.25 -1.75 5.98
CA ILE A 115 -8.58 -0.47 5.36
C ILE A 115 -9.08 0.47 6.45
N HIS A 116 -8.27 1.49 6.75
CA HIS A 116 -8.64 2.55 7.65
C HIS A 116 -9.53 3.56 6.91
N PHE A 117 -9.03 4.14 5.82
CA PHE A 117 -9.75 5.10 4.99
C PHE A 117 -9.46 4.92 3.50
N ASN A 118 -10.42 5.31 2.67
CA ASN A 118 -10.34 5.33 1.22
C ASN A 118 -10.44 6.78 0.69
N TYR A 119 -9.69 7.08 -0.37
CA TYR A 119 -9.69 8.35 -1.07
C TYR A 119 -9.79 8.07 -2.57
N ILE A 120 -10.77 8.68 -3.23
CA ILE A 120 -10.91 8.57 -4.68
C ILE A 120 -10.24 9.78 -5.32
N PHE A 121 -9.32 9.54 -6.26
CA PHE A 121 -8.65 10.58 -7.04
C PHE A 121 -9.05 10.47 -8.51
N CYS A 122 -9.80 11.45 -9.00
CA CYS A 122 -10.33 11.46 -10.36
C CYS A 122 -10.65 12.89 -10.82
N ASN A 123 -10.66 13.11 -12.14
CA ASN A 123 -11.04 14.42 -12.69
C ASN A 123 -12.55 14.69 -12.55
N ASP A 124 -13.37 13.65 -12.69
CA ASP A 124 -14.83 13.72 -12.64
C ASP A 124 -15.32 13.24 -11.26
N LYS A 125 -15.48 14.16 -10.31
CA LYS A 125 -15.92 13.84 -8.94
C LYS A 125 -17.37 13.39 -8.91
N GLU A 126 -18.23 14.12 -9.62
CA GLU A 126 -19.69 13.97 -9.61
C GLU A 126 -20.10 12.55 -9.98
N LYS A 127 -19.41 11.96 -10.96
CA LYS A 127 -19.63 10.57 -11.37
C LYS A 127 -19.55 9.56 -10.21
N TYR A 128 -18.71 9.81 -9.20
CA TYR A 128 -18.39 8.85 -8.14
C TYR A 128 -18.94 9.25 -6.76
N GLU A 129 -19.70 10.35 -6.67
CA GLU A 129 -20.21 10.87 -5.38
C GLU A 129 -21.09 9.86 -4.64
N ASN A 130 -21.88 9.08 -5.37
CA ASN A 130 -22.73 8.04 -4.80
C ASN A 130 -21.94 6.97 -4.01
N LEU A 131 -20.68 6.70 -4.39
CA LEU A 131 -19.84 5.73 -3.68
C LEU A 131 -19.61 6.15 -2.23
N SER A 132 -19.53 7.45 -1.94
CA SER A 132 -19.36 7.97 -0.57
C SER A 132 -20.58 7.72 0.31
N GLN A 133 -21.76 7.53 -0.28
CA GLN A 133 -22.98 7.17 0.45
C GLN A 133 -23.03 5.67 0.74
N THR A 134 -22.46 4.85 -0.16
CA THR A 134 -22.42 3.39 -0.04
C THR A 134 -21.29 2.91 0.89
N TYR A 135 -20.11 3.51 0.82
CA TYR A 135 -18.91 3.04 1.52
C TYR A 135 -18.45 4.06 2.56
N SER A 136 -18.75 3.79 3.83
CA SER A 136 -18.51 4.68 4.96
C SER A 136 -17.05 5.04 5.22
N LYS A 137 -16.10 4.23 4.71
CA LYS A 137 -14.67 4.47 4.85
C LYS A 137 -14.11 5.47 3.82
N ILE A 138 -14.92 5.94 2.87
CA ILE A 138 -14.49 6.99 1.93
C ILE A 138 -14.42 8.33 2.66
N ARG A 139 -13.24 8.96 2.63
CA ARG A 139 -13.00 10.26 3.28
C ARG A 139 -13.06 11.45 2.33
N GLY A 140 -13.15 11.18 1.03
CA GLY A 140 -13.41 12.19 0.03
C GLY A 140 -13.06 11.74 -1.38
N ILE A 141 -13.54 12.54 -2.33
CA ILE A 141 -13.27 12.44 -3.76
C ILE A 141 -12.57 13.72 -4.20
N PHE A 142 -11.42 13.59 -4.84
CA PHE A 142 -10.48 14.68 -5.12
C PHE A 142 -10.13 14.72 -6.60
N ASN A 143 -10.07 15.93 -7.17
CA ASN A 143 -9.63 16.19 -8.54
C ASN A 143 -8.38 17.08 -8.57
N ASP A 144 -7.87 17.46 -7.40
CA ASP A 144 -6.66 18.23 -7.22
C ASP A 144 -5.77 17.55 -6.17
N LYS A 145 -4.46 17.58 -6.42
CA LYS A 145 -3.47 16.86 -5.60
C LYS A 145 -3.35 17.46 -4.21
N ASP A 146 -3.41 18.79 -4.10
CA ASP A 146 -3.14 19.49 -2.85
C ASP A 146 -4.24 19.22 -1.81
N SER A 147 -5.52 19.22 -2.21
CA SER A 147 -6.62 18.89 -1.30
C SER A 147 -6.57 17.43 -0.85
N LEU A 148 -6.24 16.50 -1.77
CA LEU A 148 -6.05 15.09 -1.43
C LEU A 148 -4.92 14.91 -0.43
N LEU A 149 -3.73 15.45 -0.71
CA LEU A 149 -2.57 15.33 0.16
C LEU A 149 -2.82 15.96 1.53
N LYS A 150 -3.41 17.17 1.57
CA LYS A 150 -3.76 17.83 2.82
C LYS A 150 -4.70 16.97 3.67
N LYS A 151 -5.74 16.39 3.05
CA LYS A 151 -6.70 15.54 3.75
C LYS A 151 -6.05 14.24 4.24
N LEU A 152 -5.31 13.57 3.37
CA LEU A 152 -4.59 12.33 3.69
C LEU A 152 -3.66 12.51 4.88
N ILE A 153 -2.79 13.53 4.85
CA ILE A 153 -1.84 13.81 5.93
C ILE A 153 -2.57 14.19 7.22
N SER A 154 -3.65 14.96 7.14
CA SER A 154 -4.47 15.29 8.31
C SER A 154 -5.08 14.05 8.96
N ASP A 155 -5.62 13.13 8.16
CA ASP A 155 -6.21 11.89 8.67
C ASP A 155 -5.13 10.94 9.24
N ILE A 156 -3.97 10.80 8.59
CA ILE A 156 -2.83 10.01 9.10
C ILE A 156 -2.35 10.58 10.45
N THR A 157 -2.14 11.90 10.53
CA THR A 157 -1.67 12.57 11.75
C THR A 157 -2.67 12.40 12.89
N SER A 158 -3.96 12.50 12.59
CA SER A 158 -5.03 12.27 13.58
C SER A 158 -5.03 10.82 14.06
N CYS A 159 -4.84 9.86 13.16
CA CYS A 159 -4.74 8.45 13.51
C CYS A 159 -3.54 8.18 14.45
N LEU A 160 -2.35 8.69 14.11
CA LEU A 160 -1.16 8.57 14.95
C LEU A 160 -1.32 9.23 16.32
N SER A 161 -1.95 10.41 16.37
CA SER A 161 -2.17 11.14 17.62
C SER A 161 -3.14 10.40 18.56
N ASN A 162 -4.11 9.68 18.00
CA ASN A 162 -5.03 8.85 18.79
C ASN A 162 -4.41 7.54 19.30
N LEU A 163 -3.24 7.15 18.77
CA LEU A 163 -2.50 5.95 19.20
C LEU A 163 -1.54 6.23 20.36
N LEU A 164 -1.18 7.49 20.59
CA LEU A 164 -0.43 7.88 21.78
C LEU A 164 -1.43 8.23 22.88
N PRO A 165 -1.48 7.48 24.01
CA PRO A 165 -2.31 7.89 25.13
C PRO A 165 -1.85 9.27 25.57
N ILE A 166 -2.77 10.24 25.54
CA ILE A 166 -2.56 11.57 26.12
C ILE A 166 -2.18 11.33 27.58
N SER A 167 -0.90 11.49 27.90
CA SER A 167 -0.46 11.56 29.28
C SER A 167 -0.95 12.90 29.82
N ILE A 168 -2.05 12.85 30.57
CA ILE A 168 -2.49 13.98 31.38
C ILE A 168 -1.43 14.14 32.48
N LEU A 169 -0.65 15.21 32.39
CA LEU A 169 0.12 15.76 33.52
C LEU A 169 -0.82 16.56 34.42
#